data_AF-A0A167E131-F1
#
_entry.id   AF-A0A167E131-F1
#
_cell.length_a   1.000
_cell.length_b   1.000
_cell.length_c   1.000
_cell.angle_alpha   90.00
_cell.angle_beta   90.00
_cell.angle_gamma   90.00
#
_symmetry.space_group_name_H-M   'P 1'
#
loop_
_entity.id
_entity.type
_entity.pdbx_description
1 polymer ?
#
loop_
_entity_poly.entity_id
_entity_poly.type
_entity_poly.pdbx_seq_one_letter_code
_entity_poly.pdbx_strand_id
1 'polypeptide(L)'
;MNKILENIEDQSEDPFASLSSGYVDIPEVTNLGLSDLTFDGLLHEPLKVVEDGGAAGCGGKLWPAGELLSRYMIRRGVDGYKNIVELGSGTGLVGLVTLCLGLI
;
A
#
# COMPACT_ATOMS: atom_id res chain seq x y z
N MET A 1 -4.99 14.87 38.91
CA MET A 1 -5.21 14.75 37.46
C MET A 1 -3.83 14.91 36.80
N ASN A 2 -3.41 13.97 35.95
CA ASN A 2 -2.11 13.90 35.24
C ASN A 2 -1.03 12.96 35.82
N LYS A 3 -1.33 11.65 35.93
CA LYS A 3 -0.28 10.62 36.01
C LYS A 3 -0.67 9.25 35.45
N ILE A 4 -1.83 9.12 34.80
CA ILE A 4 -2.37 7.82 34.34
C ILE A 4 -2.17 7.60 32.82
N LEU A 5 -1.69 8.60 32.06
CA LEU A 5 -1.61 8.51 30.60
C LEU A 5 -0.21 8.23 30.02
N GLU A 6 0.83 8.06 30.85
CA GLU A 6 2.21 7.84 30.35
C GLU A 6 2.64 6.37 30.26
N ASN A 7 1.82 5.40 30.70
CA ASN A 7 2.23 3.99 30.77
C ASN A 7 1.47 3.06 29.82
N ILE A 8 1.15 3.51 28.61
CA ILE A 8 0.76 2.60 27.53
C ILE A 8 1.90 2.57 26.49
N GLU A 9 3.10 2.28 26.95
CA GLU A 9 4.12 1.69 26.09
C GLU A 9 3.81 0.20 26.04
N ASP A 10 3.47 -0.30 24.86
CA ASP A 10 3.37 -1.72 24.56
C ASP A 10 4.73 -2.37 24.79
N GLN A 11 4.96 -2.85 26.01
CA GLN A 11 6.19 -3.52 26.44
C GLN A 11 6.24 -4.98 25.97
N SER A 12 5.67 -5.29 24.80
CA SER A 12 5.93 -6.56 24.15
C SER A 12 7.24 -6.44 23.37
N GLU A 13 8.34 -6.94 23.95
CA GLU A 13 9.58 -7.14 23.21
C GLU A 13 9.28 -8.01 21.99
N ASP A 14 9.55 -7.50 20.78
CA ASP A 14 9.42 -8.29 19.55
C ASP A 14 10.42 -9.46 19.61
N PRO A 15 9.94 -10.72 19.74
CA PRO A 15 10.82 -11.89 19.86
C PRO A 15 11.65 -12.12 18.58
N PHE A 16 11.33 -11.44 17.48
CA PHE A 16 12.06 -11.49 16.21
C PHE A 16 13.05 -10.33 16.02
N ALA A 17 13.17 -9.39 16.98
CA ALA A 17 14.08 -8.25 16.87
C ALA A 17 15.55 -8.66 16.65
N SER A 18 15.97 -9.81 17.18
CA SER A 18 17.33 -10.36 17.02
C SER A 18 17.58 -11.08 15.70
N LEU A 19 16.53 -11.38 14.92
CA LEU A 19 16.63 -12.12 13.66
C LEU A 19 16.81 -11.20 12.44
N SER A 20 16.53 -9.90 12.57
CA SER A 20 16.43 -8.99 11.42
C SER A 20 17.77 -8.42 10.93
N SER A 21 18.73 -8.14 11.82
CA SER A 21 19.90 -7.33 11.46
C SER A 21 21.09 -8.11 10.86
N GLY A 22 21.00 -9.43 10.74
CA GLY A 22 22.13 -10.28 10.29
C GLY A 22 21.86 -11.26 9.15
N TYR A 23 20.60 -11.41 8.70
CA TYR A 23 20.22 -12.42 7.69
C TYR A 23 19.65 -11.82 6.41
N VAL A 24 19.04 -10.63 6.48
CA VAL A 24 18.44 -9.94 5.34
C VAL A 24 18.73 -8.45 5.48
N ASP A 25 19.17 -7.82 4.39
CA ASP A 25 19.40 -6.39 4.37
C ASP A 25 18.09 -5.64 4.68
N ILE A 26 18.21 -4.59 5.50
CA ILE A 26 17.10 -3.68 5.76
C ILE A 26 16.71 -3.06 4.42
N PRO A 27 15.43 -3.16 3.99
CA PRO A 27 15.01 -2.59 2.73
C PRO A 27 15.31 -1.09 2.68
N GLU A 28 15.97 -0.65 1.62
CA GLU A 28 16.24 0.78 1.42
C GLU A 28 14.93 1.55 1.23
N VAL A 29 14.91 2.77 1.79
CA VAL A 29 13.81 3.71 1.58
C VAL A 29 13.92 4.26 0.16
N THR A 30 12.97 3.88 -0.71
CA THR A 30 13.01 4.20 -2.14
C THR A 30 11.63 4.66 -2.60
N ASN A 31 11.55 5.57 -3.57
CA ASN A 31 10.27 6.08 -4.11
C ASN A 31 9.43 6.84 -3.06
N LEU A 32 10.07 7.58 -2.15
CA LEU A 32 9.37 8.46 -1.21
C LEU A 32 8.68 9.61 -1.94
N GLY A 33 7.40 9.86 -1.64
CA GLY A 33 6.67 11.02 -2.16
C GLY A 33 5.49 10.64 -3.04
N LEU A 34 5.16 11.52 -4.00
CA LEU A 34 3.98 11.39 -4.84
C LEU A 34 4.30 10.67 -6.15
N SER A 35 3.62 9.56 -6.38
CA SER A 35 3.62 8.82 -7.64
C SER A 35 2.36 9.16 -8.45
N ASP A 36 2.56 9.49 -9.73
CA ASP A 36 1.48 9.82 -10.67
C ASP A 36 1.29 8.65 -11.65
N LEU A 37 0.20 7.91 -11.47
CA LEU A 37 -0.13 6.72 -12.25
C LEU A 37 -1.19 7.05 -13.29
N THR A 38 -0.72 7.40 -14.48
CA THR A 38 -1.57 7.71 -15.63
C THR A 38 -2.19 6.47 -16.28
N PHE A 39 -1.61 5.29 -16.02
CA PHE A 39 -1.99 4.02 -16.67
C PHE A 39 -2.11 4.13 -18.19
N ASP A 40 -1.22 4.90 -18.84
CA ASP A 40 -1.25 5.17 -20.28
C ASP A 40 -2.58 5.79 -20.77
N GLY A 41 -3.26 6.55 -19.91
CA GLY A 41 -4.57 7.15 -20.20
C GLY A 41 -5.73 6.17 -20.14
N LEU A 42 -5.54 4.99 -19.55
CA LEU A 42 -6.62 4.02 -19.35
C LEU A 42 -7.63 4.47 -18.28
N LEU A 43 -7.25 5.41 -17.42
CA LEU A 43 -8.17 6.11 -16.51
C LEU A 43 -8.43 7.53 -17.01
N HIS A 44 -9.64 8.05 -16.76
CA HIS A 44 -10.00 9.43 -17.11
C HIS A 44 -9.11 10.46 -16.39
N GLU A 45 -8.88 10.26 -15.09
CA GLU A 45 -7.95 11.04 -14.29
C GLU A 45 -6.81 10.13 -13.80
N PRO A 46 -5.55 10.61 -13.79
CA PRO A 46 -4.44 9.87 -13.21
C PRO A 46 -4.65 9.60 -11.72
N LEU A 47 -4.24 8.43 -11.26
CA LEU A 47 -4.28 8.10 -9.84
C LEU A 47 -2.99 8.57 -9.16
N LYS A 48 -3.12 9.40 -8.14
CA LYS A 48 -2.00 9.93 -7.37
C LYS A 48 -1.88 9.19 -6.04
N VAL A 49 -0.74 8.54 -5.82
CA VAL A 49 -0.49 7.71 -4.64
C VAL A 49 0.72 8.27 -3.89
N VAL A 50 0.61 8.40 -2.58
CA VAL A 50 1.74 8.80 -1.73
C VAL A 50 2.39 7.56 -1.16
N GLU A 51 3.71 7.46 -1.33
CA GLU A 51 4.55 6.39 -0.81
C GLU A 51 5.41 6.93 0.33
N ASP A 52 5.59 6.13 1.39
CA ASP A 52 6.53 6.42 2.50
C ASP A 52 7.93 5.85 2.20
N GLY A 53 8.12 5.32 1.00
CA GLY A 53 9.33 4.66 0.53
C GLY A 53 9.66 3.35 1.24
N GLY A 54 8.73 2.78 1.99
CA GLY A 54 8.91 1.56 2.78
C GLY A 54 9.36 1.80 4.21
N ALA A 55 9.28 3.04 4.70
CA ALA A 55 9.69 3.42 6.06
C ALA A 55 8.91 2.66 7.15
N ALA A 56 7.62 2.40 6.95
CA ALA A 56 6.79 1.59 7.84
C ALA A 56 6.74 0.09 7.44
N GLY A 57 7.61 -0.35 6.53
CA GLY A 57 7.66 -1.72 6.00
C GLY A 57 7.28 -1.81 4.52
N CYS A 58 7.22 -3.02 3.98
CA CYS A 58 7.07 -3.24 2.54
C CYS A 58 5.78 -2.68 1.92
N GLY A 59 4.74 -2.43 2.73
CA GLY A 59 3.43 -1.99 2.24
C GLY A 59 3.37 -0.53 1.77
N GLY A 60 4.31 0.33 2.19
CA GLY A 60 4.26 1.76 1.86
C GLY A 60 4.93 2.14 0.52
N LYS A 61 5.24 1.14 -0.32
CA LYS A 61 5.73 1.29 -1.68
C LYS A 61 4.75 0.74 -2.69
N LEU A 62 4.76 1.33 -3.88
CA LEU A 62 4.21 0.72 -5.07
C LEU A 62 5.05 -0.48 -5.47
N TRP A 63 4.37 -1.59 -5.73
CA TRP A 63 4.99 -2.80 -6.23
C TRP A 63 4.60 -3.01 -7.70
N PRO A 64 5.52 -3.48 -8.56
CA PRO A 64 5.22 -3.76 -9.96
C PRO A 64 4.02 -4.71 -10.15
N ALA A 65 3.82 -5.65 -9.23
CA ALA A 65 2.67 -6.55 -9.24
C ALA A 65 1.33 -5.82 -9.02
N GLY A 66 1.30 -4.81 -8.12
CA GLY A 66 0.13 -3.98 -7.90
C GLY A 66 -0.24 -3.17 -9.14
N GLU A 67 0.76 -2.56 -9.80
CA GLU A 67 0.52 -1.83 -11.05
C GLU A 67 0.03 -2.74 -12.18
N LEU A 68 0.64 -3.92 -12.34
CA LEU A 68 0.23 -4.90 -13.33
C LEU A 68 -1.21 -5.37 -13.10
N LEU A 69 -1.59 -5.66 -11.84
CA LEU A 69 -2.94 -6.06 -11.49
C LEU A 69 -3.93 -4.93 -11.74
N SER A 70 -3.60 -3.68 -11.38
CA SER A 70 -4.42 -2.51 -11.71
C SER A 70 -4.70 -2.38 -13.20
N ARG A 71 -3.68 -2.53 -14.05
CA ARG A 71 -3.86 -2.52 -15.53
C ARG A 71 -4.76 -3.65 -16.01
N TYR A 72 -4.63 -4.83 -15.41
CA TYR A 72 -5.52 -5.96 -15.71
C TYR A 72 -6.96 -5.65 -15.32
N MET A 73 -7.20 -5.11 -14.12
CA MET A 73 -8.54 -4.75 -13.65
C MET A 73 -9.20 -3.70 -14.55
N ILE A 74 -8.46 -2.66 -14.96
CA ILE A 74 -8.97 -1.65 -15.90
C ILE A 74 -9.40 -2.29 -17.23
N ARG A 75 -8.60 -3.21 -17.77
CA ARG A 75 -8.92 -3.89 -19.05
C ARG A 75 -10.04 -4.90 -18.94
N ARG A 76 -10.20 -5.55 -17.80
CA ARG A 76 -11.20 -6.61 -17.60
C ARG A 76 -12.54 -6.07 -17.14
N GLY A 77 -12.54 -4.90 -16.50
CA GLY A 77 -13.70 -4.37 -15.82
C GLY A 77 -13.99 -5.13 -14.53
N VAL A 78 -14.89 -4.56 -13.73
CA VAL A 78 -15.35 -5.15 -12.46
C VAL A 78 -16.87 -5.32 -12.41
N ASP A 79 -17.50 -5.35 -13.58
CA ASP A 79 -18.93 -5.48 -13.73
C ASP A 79 -19.46 -6.72 -13.00
N GLY A 80 -20.49 -6.52 -12.19
CA GLY A 80 -21.13 -7.58 -11.42
C GLY A 80 -20.47 -7.91 -10.07
N TYR A 81 -19.30 -7.35 -9.77
CA TYR A 81 -18.71 -7.44 -8.43
C TYR A 81 -19.19 -6.28 -7.55
N LYS A 82 -19.89 -6.59 -6.47
CA LYS A 82 -20.42 -5.59 -5.52
C LYS A 82 -19.59 -5.43 -4.25
N ASN A 83 -18.98 -6.53 -3.81
CA ASN A 83 -18.21 -6.58 -2.57
C ASN A 83 -16.81 -7.09 -2.91
N ILE A 84 -15.81 -6.22 -2.76
CA ILE A 84 -14.42 -6.50 -3.09
C ILE A 84 -13.59 -6.25 -1.84
N VAL A 85 -12.69 -7.18 -1.53
CA VAL A 85 -11.73 -7.07 -0.44
C VAL A 85 -10.32 -7.15 -1.02
N GLU A 86 -9.48 -6.19 -0.65
CA GLU A 86 -8.06 -6.17 -1.01
C GLU A 86 -7.24 -6.63 0.21
N LEU A 87 -6.55 -7.76 0.09
CA LEU A 87 -5.71 -8.30 1.15
C LEU A 87 -4.26 -7.87 0.94
N GLY A 88 -3.62 -7.36 2.00
CA GLY A 88 -2.27 -6.81 1.88
C GLY A 88 -2.23 -5.60 0.93
N SER A 89 -3.18 -4.67 1.10
CA SER A 89 -3.40 -3.55 0.18
C SER A 89 -2.19 -2.64 0.01
N GLY A 90 -1.31 -2.56 1.02
CA GLY A 90 -0.18 -1.65 1.01
C GLY A 90 -0.65 -0.21 0.78
N THR A 91 -0.20 0.42 -0.30
CA THR A 91 -0.64 1.75 -0.73
C THR A 91 -2.13 1.84 -1.12
N GLY A 92 -2.82 0.70 -1.24
CA GLY A 92 -4.23 0.62 -1.66
C GLY A 92 -4.44 0.76 -3.16
N LEU A 93 -3.36 0.65 -3.96
CA LEU A 93 -3.39 0.94 -5.39
C LEU A 93 -4.51 0.19 -6.14
N VAL A 94 -4.60 -1.12 -5.94
CA VAL A 94 -5.52 -1.95 -6.75
C VAL A 94 -6.96 -1.71 -6.34
N GLY A 95 -7.22 -1.58 -5.03
CA GLY A 95 -8.53 -1.22 -4.51
C GLY A 95 -9.02 0.14 -5.01
N LEU A 96 -8.16 1.16 -5.02
CA LEU A 96 -8.48 2.49 -5.55
C LEU A 96 -8.82 2.45 -7.03
N VAL A 97 -8.00 1.78 -7.85
CA VAL A 97 -8.28 1.59 -9.28
C VAL A 97 -9.61 0.87 -9.49
N THR A 98 -9.86 -0.18 -8.72
CA THR A 98 -11.10 -0.96 -8.79
C THR A 98 -12.32 -0.12 -8.43
N LEU A 99 -12.22 0.72 -7.40
CA LEU A 99 -13.26 1.68 -7.04
C LEU A 99 -13.52 2.66 -8.18
N CYS A 100 -12.47 3.21 -8.79
CA CYS A 100 -12.60 4.10 -9.94
C CYS A 100 -13.37 3.45 -11.11
N LEU A 101 -13.29 2.13 -11.29
CA LEU A 101 -14.01 1.42 -12.36
C LEU A 101 -15.48 1.16 -12.02
N GLY A 102 -15.82 0.95 -10.76
CA GLY A 102 -17.19 0.67 -10.32
C GLY A 102 -18.05 1.93 -10.08
N LEU A 103 -17.46 3.12 -10.17
CA LEU A 103 -18.15 4.42 -10.07
C LEU A 103 -18.53 5.02 -11.44
N ILE A 104 -18.18 4.35 -12.54
CA ILE A 104 -18.47 4.74 -13.94
C ILE A 104 -19.66 3.93 -14.44
#